data_AF-A0A212ACC0-F1
#
_entry.id   AF-A0A212ACC0-F1
#
_cell.length_a   1.000
_cell.length_b   1.000
_cell.length_c   1.000
_cell.angle_alpha   90.00
_cell.angle_beta   90.00
_cell.angle_gamma   90.00
#
_symmetry.space_group_name_H-M   'P 1'
#
loop_
_entity.id
_entity.type
_entity.pdbx_description
1 polymer ?
#
loop_
_entity_poly.entity_id
_entity_poly.type
_entity_poly.pdbx_seq_one_letter_code
_entity_poly.pdbx_strand_id
1 'polypeptide(L)' 'MRKPNTRERDVLNAFVFDIPEPWGNFPDAGPKTRASMLEEGWIELNEDPTYPHDYYQITPAGKIARDS' A
#
# COMPACT_ATOMS: atom_id res chain seq x y z
N MET A 1 14.08 1.46 8.59
CA MET A 1 12.80 1.74 7.90
C MET A 1 12.51 3.21 8.07
N ARG A 2 12.24 3.96 6.99
CA ARG A 2 11.91 5.38 7.08
C ARG A 2 10.46 5.58 7.54
N LYS A 3 10.08 6.80 7.90
CA LYS A 3 8.66 7.12 8.16
C LYS A 3 7.93 7.43 6.86
N PRO A 4 6.65 7.04 6.71
CA PRO A 4 5.83 7.42 5.56
C PRO A 4 5.55 8.91 5.56
N ASN A 5 5.56 9.53 4.37
CA ASN A 5 5.03 10.88 4.19
C ASN A 5 3.50 10.89 4.27
N THR A 6 2.87 12.07 4.20
CA THR A 6 1.41 12.20 4.31
C THR A 6 0.66 11.32 3.29
N ARG A 7 1.06 11.35 2.01
CA ARG A 7 0.37 10.57 0.96
C ARG A 7 0.50 9.08 1.16
N GLU A 8 1.70 8.62 1.52
CA GLU A 8 1.94 7.20 1.80
C GLU A 8 1.14 6.72 3.02
N ARG A 9 1.01 7.60 4.03
CA ARG A 9 0.22 7.30 5.22
C ARG A 9 -1.27 7.21 4.92
N ASP A 10 -1.78 8.09 4.07
CA ASP A 10 -3.17 8.03 3.62
C ASP A 10 -3.44 6.70 2.88
N VAL A 11 -2.52 6.26 2.02
CA VAL A 11 -2.61 4.94 1.36
C VAL A 11 -2.56 3.80 2.38
N LEU A 12 -1.61 3.83 3.33
CA LEU A 12 -1.50 2.79 4.37
C LEU A 12 -2.74 2.71 5.26
N ASN A 13 -3.35 3.85 5.56
CA ASN A 13 -4.59 3.93 6.34
C ASN A 13 -5.80 3.39 5.57
N ALA A 14 -5.77 3.41 4.25
CA ALA A 14 -6.87 2.89 3.43
C ALA A 14 -6.95 1.36 3.42
N PHE A 15 -5.88 0.65 3.80
CA PHE A 15 -5.91 -0.80 4.08
C PHE A 15 -6.57 -1.10 5.44
N VAL A 16 -7.81 -0.63 5.63
CA VAL A 16 -8.53 -0.62 6.93
C VAL A 16 -8.79 -2.03 7.50
N PHE A 17 -8.78 -3.06 6.66
CA PHE A 17 -9.04 -4.46 7.05
C PHE A 17 -7.99 -5.46 6.54
N ASP A 18 -6.81 -4.98 6.15
CA ASP A 18 -5.80 -5.81 5.47
C ASP A 18 -6.33 -6.53 4.21
N ILE A 19 -7.40 -6.00 3.62
CA ILE A 19 -7.97 -6.49 2.36
C ILE A 19 -7.16 -5.89 1.21
N PRO A 20 -6.87 -6.66 0.16
CA PRO A 20 -6.25 -6.12 -1.04
C PRO A 20 -7.07 -4.97 -1.65
N GLU A 21 -6.40 -3.90 -2.07
CA GLU A 21 -7.02 -2.71 -2.66
C GLU A 21 -6.45 -2.45 -4.06
N PRO A 22 -7.29 -2.09 -5.05
CA PRO A 22 -6.80 -1.68 -6.36
C PRO A 22 -6.09 -0.34 -6.25
N TRP A 23 -4.98 -0.17 -6.97
CA TRP A 23 -4.27 1.13 -6.93
C TRP A 23 -5.13 2.30 -7.40
N GLY A 24 -6.14 2.03 -8.25
CA GLY A 24 -7.10 3.03 -8.71
C GLY A 24 -7.86 3.75 -7.59
N ASN A 25 -7.95 3.15 -6.39
CA ASN A 25 -8.58 3.78 -5.22
C ASN A 25 -7.74 4.90 -4.58
N PHE A 26 -6.48 5.08 -5.01
CA PHE A 26 -5.56 6.08 -4.47
C PHE A 26 -5.17 7.14 -5.52
N PRO A 27 -6.12 7.94 -6.05
CA PRO A 27 -5.85 8.88 -7.13
C PRO A 27 -4.82 9.96 -6.76
N ASP A 28 -4.75 10.34 -5.47
CA ASP A 28 -3.77 11.29 -4.95
C ASP A 28 -2.37 10.67 -4.74
N ALA A 29 -2.30 9.33 -4.75
CA ALA A 29 -1.06 8.57 -4.69
C ALA A 29 -0.60 8.21 -6.11
N GLY A 30 0.16 9.12 -6.70
CA GLY A 30 0.71 8.92 -8.05
C GLY A 30 1.72 7.75 -8.14
N PRO A 31 2.21 7.45 -9.36
CA PRO A 31 3.13 6.33 -9.61
C PRO A 31 4.41 6.34 -8.76
N LYS A 32 4.88 7.54 -8.37
CA LYS A 32 6.05 7.69 -7.49
C LYS A 32 5.77 7.20 -6.07
N THR A 33 4.59 7.50 -5.52
CA THR A 33 4.18 7.00 -4.21
C THR A 33 4.08 5.48 -4.23
N ARG A 34 3.47 4.91 -5.28
CA ARG A 34 3.41 3.45 -5.47
C ARG A 34 4.79 2.81 -5.47
N ALA A 35 5.68 3.32 -6.32
CA ALA A 35 7.03 2.79 -6.46
C ALA A 35 7.80 2.86 -5.13
N SER A 36 7.68 3.97 -4.40
CA SER A 36 8.35 4.12 -3.11
C SER A 36 7.81 3.17 -2.05
N MET A 37 6.49 2.93 -2.00
CA MET A 37 5.89 1.99 -1.05
C MET A 37 6.25 0.52 -1.37
N LEU A 38 6.39 0.18 -2.66
CA LEU A 38 6.89 -1.12 -3.11
C LEU A 38 8.38 -1.30 -2.75
N GLU A 39 9.21 -0.28 -2.96
CA GLU A 39 10.65 -0.30 -2.65
C GLU A 39 10.91 -0.45 -1.14
N GLU A 40 10.11 0.23 -0.30
CA GLU A 40 10.16 0.06 1.15
C GLU A 40 9.55 -1.28 1.63
N GLY A 41 8.91 -2.02 0.72
CA GLY A 41 8.24 -3.28 1.04
C GLY A 41 7.02 -3.10 1.93
N TRP A 42 6.37 -1.94 1.92
CA TRP A 42 5.16 -1.68 2.71
C TRP A 42 3.89 -2.23 2.09
N ILE A 43 3.88 -2.33 0.77
CA ILE A 43 2.84 -2.99 -0.01
C ILE A 43 3.49 -3.95 -0.99
N GLU A 44 2.70 -4.91 -1.48
CA GLU A 44 3.08 -5.84 -2.53
C GLU A 44 1.88 -6.12 -3.44
N LEU A 45 2.13 -6.68 -4.62
CA LEU A 45 1.04 -7.16 -5.47
C LEU A 45 0.34 -8.32 -4.77
N ASN A 46 -0.99 -8.29 -4.80
CA ASN A 46 -1.77 -9.41 -4.31
C ASN A 46 -1.72 -10.56 -5.32
N GLU A 47 -1.32 -11.75 -4.86
CA GLU A 47 -1.24 -12.96 -5.67
C GLU A 47 -2.51 -13.83 -5.60
N ASP A 48 -3.49 -13.46 -4.76
CA ASP A 48 -4.75 -14.19 -4.64
C ASP A 48 -5.57 -14.05 -5.95
N PRO A 49 -5.87 -15.17 -6.65
CA PRO A 49 -6.56 -15.16 -7.93
C PRO A 49 -8.04 -14.74 -7.84
N THR A 50 -8.59 -14.58 -6.64
CA THR A 50 -9.95 -14.05 -6.43
C THR A 50 -10.04 -12.55 -6.64
N TYR A 51 -8.90 -11.85 -6.64
CA TYR A 51 -8.81 -10.42 -6.93
C TYR A 51 -8.20 -10.16 -8.31
N PRO A 52 -8.58 -9.06 -8.98
CA PRO A 52 -7.90 -8.60 -10.19
C PRO A 52 -6.40 -8.36 -10.01
N HIS A 53 -5.62 -8.50 -11.09
CA HIS A 53 -4.14 -8.41 -11.11
C HIS A 53 -3.54 -7.04 -10.74
N ASP A 54 -4.36 -6.03 -10.47
CA ASP A 54 -3.95 -4.67 -10.10
C ASP A 54 -4.20 -4.33 -8.62
N TYR A 55 -4.53 -5.34 -7.82
CA TYR A 55 -4.72 -5.22 -6.38
C TYR A 55 -3.40 -5.34 -5.64
N TYR A 56 -3.24 -4.52 -4.62
CA TYR A 56 -2.09 -4.51 -3.73
C TYR A 56 -2.54 -4.91 -2.33
N GLN A 57 -1.66 -5.51 -1.54
CA GLN A 57 -1.91 -5.81 -0.14
C GLN A 57 -0.84 -5.17 0.75
N ILE A 58 -1.21 -4.87 1.99
CA ILE A 58 -0.30 -4.32 3.00
C ILE A 58 0.55 -5.44 3.62
N THR A 59 1.86 -5.24 3.69
CA THR A 59 2.79 -6.19 4.31
C THR A 59 2.90 -5.97 5.82
N PRO A 60 3.53 -6.88 6.59
CA PRO A 60 3.87 -6.61 7.99
C PRO A 60 4.70 -5.33 8.19
N ALA A 61 5.63 -5.03 7.27
CA ALA A 61 6.41 -3.80 7.32
C ALA A 61 5.54 -2.56 7.08
N GLY A 62 4.56 -2.65 6.17
CA GLY A 62 3.59 -1.59 5.93
C GLY A 62 2.73 -1.28 7.16
N LYS A 63 2.30 -2.31 7.90
CA LYS A 63 1.56 -2.14 9.16
C LYS A 63 2.38 -1.41 10.22
N ILE A 64 3.65 -1.80 10.38
CA ILE A 64 4.58 -1.11 11.30
C ILE A 64 4.76 0.35 10.87
N ALA A 65 4.90 0.62 9.57
CA ALA A 65 5.05 1.97 9.05
C ALA A 65 3.80 2.83 9.27
N ARG A 66 2.60 2.26 9.08
CA ARG A 66 1.31 2.93 9.32
C ARG A 66 1.20 3.43 10.76
N ASP A 67 1.63 2.61 11.71
CA ASP A 67 1.46 2.84 13.13
C ASP A 67 2.63 3.68 13.75
N SER A 68 3.50 4.31 12.93
CA SER A 68 4.76 4.98 13.32
C SER A 68 4.82 6.52 13.24
#